data_AF-A0AA90J9Q6-F1
#
_entry.id   AF-A0AA90J9Q6-F1
#
_cell.length_a   1.000
_cell.length_b   1.000
_cell.length_c   1.000
_cell.angle_alpha   90.00
_cell.angle_beta   90.00
_cell.angle_gamma   90.00
#
_symmetry.space_group_name_H-M   'P 1'
#
loop_
_entity.id
_entity.type
_entity.pdbx_description
1 polymer ?
#
loop_
_entity_poly.entity_id
_entity_poly.type
_entity_poly.pdbx_seq_one_letter_code
_entity_poly.pdbx_strand_id
1 'polypeptide(L)'
;MKFKKIITLSIGIPMLLGGCMNLDLGNHDKNGDKTEANNNQEEYNQNLIRVQDYTGQGYALDGGQATAKIAEAHHEEIEKAVKAFCLDKYKTKVKVHNIVGALNAASVFVRHWRKKAYC
;
A
#
# COMPACT_ATOMS: atom_id res chain seq x y z
N MET A 1 -64.51 0.63 -25.50
CA MET A 1 -64.62 0.49 -24.02
C MET A 1 -63.25 0.04 -23.52
N LYS A 2 -62.48 0.96 -22.92
CA LYS A 2 -62.37 1.22 -21.47
C LYS A 2 -61.33 0.33 -20.78
N PHE A 3 -60.11 0.87 -20.74
CA PHE A 3 -59.06 0.81 -19.71
C PHE A 3 -59.16 -0.25 -18.60
N LYS A 4 -58.10 -1.05 -18.45
CA LYS A 4 -57.51 -1.33 -17.14
C LYS A 4 -55.98 -1.31 -17.25
N LYS A 5 -55.37 -0.38 -16.51
CA LYS A 5 -53.92 -0.21 -16.36
C LYS A 5 -53.37 -1.43 -15.62
N ILE A 6 -52.42 -2.15 -16.21
CA ILE A 6 -51.61 -3.14 -15.51
C ILE A 6 -50.45 -2.38 -14.90
N ILE A 7 -50.55 -2.08 -13.60
CA ILE A 7 -49.45 -1.59 -12.78
C ILE A 7 -49.33 -2.59 -11.65
N THR A 8 -48.42 -3.57 -11.79
CA THR A 8 -48.06 -4.40 -10.65
C THR A 8 -46.61 -4.88 -10.76
N LEU A 9 -45.83 -4.41 -9.78
CA LEU A 9 -44.69 -5.06 -9.14
C LEU A 9 -43.30 -5.01 -9.81
N SER A 10 -42.68 -3.83 -9.75
CA SER A 10 -41.22 -3.65 -9.94
C SER A 10 -40.53 -3.27 -8.62
N ILE A 11 -40.63 -4.10 -7.58
CA ILE A 11 -39.87 -3.89 -6.34
C ILE A 11 -39.34 -5.23 -5.87
N GLY A 12 -38.08 -5.52 -6.21
CA GLY A 12 -37.42 -6.76 -5.79
C GLY A 12 -35.92 -6.82 -6.01
N ILE A 13 -35.23 -5.71 -6.30
CA ILE A 13 -33.76 -5.70 -6.43
C ILE A 13 -33.14 -4.45 -5.80
N PRO A 14 -33.26 -4.27 -4.46
CA PRO A 14 -32.15 -3.61 -3.77
C PRO A 14 -31.69 -4.36 -2.49
N MET A 15 -31.94 -5.66 -2.36
CA MET A 15 -31.50 -6.45 -1.20
C MET A 15 -30.03 -6.91 -1.25
N LEU A 16 -29.27 -6.63 -2.32
CA LEU A 16 -27.88 -7.12 -2.47
C LEU A 16 -26.80 -6.07 -2.16
N LEU A 17 -27.17 -4.90 -1.64
CA LEU A 17 -26.24 -3.84 -1.22
C LEU A 17 -26.21 -3.64 0.31
N GLY A 18 -26.70 -4.61 1.08
CA GLY A 18 -26.49 -4.66 2.52
C GLY A 18 -25.03 -4.96 2.85
N GLY A 19 -24.20 -3.93 2.87
CA GLY A 19 -22.85 -4.01 3.43
C GLY A 19 -22.89 -4.30 4.92
N CYS A 20 -21.96 -5.13 5.40
CA CYS A 20 -21.77 -5.36 6.83
C CYS A 20 -21.21 -4.08 7.49
N MET A 21 -22.07 -3.29 8.13
CA MET A 21 -21.64 -2.37 9.19
C MET A 21 -21.95 -3.02 10.54
N ASN A 22 -20.94 -3.62 11.16
CA ASN A 22 -20.94 -3.82 12.61
C ASN A 22 -20.53 -2.50 13.24
N LEU A 23 -21.52 -1.66 13.57
CA LEU A 23 -21.38 -0.62 14.58
C LEU A 23 -21.89 -1.24 15.89
N ASP A 24 -20.96 -1.70 16.72
CA ASP A 24 -21.25 -1.92 18.14
C ASP A 24 -21.33 -0.55 18.80
N LEU A 25 -22.55 -0.11 19.11
CA LEU A 25 -22.79 1.04 19.99
C LEU A 25 -23.83 0.62 21.04
N GLY A 26 -23.38 -0.20 21.98
CA GLY A 26 -24.04 -0.46 23.26
C GLY A 26 -23.43 0.42 24.35
N ASN A 27 -24.26 1.28 24.93
CA ASN A 27 -23.90 2.32 25.89
C ASN A 27 -23.45 1.81 27.27
N HIS A 28 -22.71 2.73 27.92
CA HIS A 28 -22.67 3.00 29.37
C HIS A 28 -21.81 2.09 30.24
N ASP A 29 -20.58 2.53 30.48
CA ASP A 29 -20.10 2.64 31.87
C ASP A 29 -19.30 3.93 32.02
N LYS A 30 -19.82 4.82 32.87
CA LYS A 30 -19.09 6.00 33.34
C LYS A 30 -18.14 5.52 34.41
N ASN A 31 -16.87 5.35 34.06
CA ASN A 31 -15.81 5.51 35.04
C ASN A 31 -14.77 6.46 34.47
N GLY A 32 -14.69 7.64 35.07
CA GLY A 32 -13.75 8.67 34.67
C GLY A 32 -12.34 8.22 35.01
N ASP A 33 -11.56 7.93 33.99
CA ASP A 33 -10.16 8.28 34.01
C ASP A 33 -9.96 9.36 32.94
N LYS A 34 -9.73 10.59 33.40
CA LYS A 34 -9.18 11.63 32.54
C LYS A 34 -7.71 11.26 32.39
N THR A 35 -7.40 10.27 31.56
CA THR A 35 -6.03 10.09 31.12
C THR A 35 -5.75 11.25 30.17
N GLU A 36 -5.05 12.23 30.73
CA GLU A 36 -4.53 13.38 30.04
C GLU A 36 -3.84 12.91 28.75
N ALA A 37 -4.31 13.41 27.60
CA ALA A 37 -3.60 13.31 26.33
C ALA A 37 -2.36 14.21 26.42
N ASN A 38 -1.40 13.81 27.26
CA ASN A 38 -0.16 14.52 27.49
C ASN A 38 0.81 14.18 26.36
N ASN A 39 1.10 15.19 25.53
CA ASN A 39 2.42 15.48 24.97
C ASN A 39 3.13 14.44 24.08
N ASN A 40 2.45 13.82 23.11
CA ASN A 40 3.14 12.99 22.08
C ASN A 40 2.64 13.19 20.64
N GLN A 41 1.77 14.17 20.37
CA GLN A 41 1.28 14.42 19.01
C GLN A 41 2.32 15.14 18.13
N GLU A 42 3.21 15.94 18.74
CA GLU A 42 4.24 16.68 18.01
C GLU A 42 5.35 15.75 17.49
N GLU A 43 5.76 14.74 18.26
CA GLU A 43 6.77 13.76 17.86
C GLU A 43 6.27 12.79 16.77
N TYR A 44 5.01 12.37 16.84
CA TYR A 44 4.40 11.50 15.82
C TYR A 44 4.34 12.19 14.45
N ASN A 45 4.00 13.49 14.42
CA ASN A 45 3.89 14.26 13.17
C ASN A 45 5.24 14.59 12.53
N GLN A 46 6.35 14.59 13.27
CA GLN A 46 7.68 14.91 12.72
C GLN A 46 8.20 13.84 11.75
N ASN A 47 7.76 12.60 11.88
CA ASN A 47 8.19 11.47 11.03
C ASN A 47 7.19 11.12 9.92
N LEU A 48 6.10 11.88 9.80
CA LEU A 48 5.08 11.66 8.78
C LEU A 48 5.26 12.63 7.63
N ILE A 49 5.29 12.08 6.42
CA ILE A 49 5.28 12.90 5.21
C ILE A 49 4.06 12.55 4.38
N ARG A 50 3.59 13.53 3.60
CA ARG A 50 2.42 13.31 2.73
C ARG A 50 2.72 12.16 1.78
N VAL A 51 1.76 11.25 1.62
CA VAL A 51 1.90 10.07 0.74
C VAL A 51 2.33 10.45 -0.68
N GLN A 52 1.85 11.59 -1.19
CA GLN A 52 2.20 12.06 -2.54
C GLN A 52 3.64 12.58 -2.66
N ASP A 53 4.24 12.97 -1.54
CA ASP A 53 5.60 13.52 -1.48
C ASP A 53 6.62 12.44 -1.03
N TYR A 54 6.14 11.22 -0.72
CA TYR A 54 6.97 10.08 -0.32
C TYR A 54 7.71 9.48 -1.50
N THR A 55 9.05 9.51 -1.41
CA THR A 55 9.95 8.99 -2.43
C THR A 55 10.52 7.63 -2.06
N GLY A 56 10.17 7.09 -0.88
CA GLY A 56 10.69 5.82 -0.37
C GLY A 56 11.78 5.96 0.69
N GLN A 57 12.05 7.19 1.17
CA GLN A 57 13.07 7.43 2.19
C GLN A 57 12.73 6.74 3.52
N GLY A 58 13.73 6.18 4.19
CA GLY A 58 13.56 5.50 5.48
C GLY A 58 12.83 4.16 5.39
N TYR A 59 12.44 3.68 4.21
CA TYR A 59 11.88 2.35 4.04
C TYR A 59 12.97 1.30 4.28
N ALA A 60 12.78 0.45 5.29
CA ALA A 60 13.68 -0.64 5.62
C ALA A 60 12.89 -1.91 5.93
N LEU A 61 13.49 -3.06 5.66
CA LEU A 61 12.94 -4.35 6.06
C LEU A 61 13.59 -4.80 7.36
N ASP A 62 12.81 -5.49 8.20
CA ASP A 62 13.30 -6.04 9.46
C ASP A 62 14.51 -6.95 9.25
N GLY A 63 15.52 -6.82 10.11
CA GLY A 63 16.78 -7.56 10.00
C GLY A 63 17.68 -7.13 8.84
N GLY A 64 17.32 -6.07 8.10
CA GLY A 64 18.06 -5.59 6.92
C GLY A 64 19.18 -4.59 7.18
N GLN A 65 19.43 -4.17 8.43
CA GLN A 65 20.35 -3.04 8.69
C GLN A 65 21.80 -3.32 8.27
N ALA A 66 22.31 -4.52 8.53
CA ALA A 66 23.67 -4.90 8.13
C ALA A 66 23.77 -5.08 6.61
N THR A 67 22.77 -5.74 6.01
CA THR A 67 22.72 -6.00 4.57
C THR A 67 22.40 -4.76 3.75
N ALA A 68 21.76 -3.74 4.33
CA ALA A 68 21.48 -2.48 3.65
C ALA A 68 22.77 -1.76 3.23
N LYS A 69 23.79 -1.76 4.08
CA LYS A 69 25.11 -1.19 3.73
C LYS A 69 25.78 -1.94 2.59
N ILE A 70 25.64 -3.27 2.58
CA ILE A 70 26.18 -4.12 1.51
C ILE A 70 25.41 -3.90 0.21
N ALA A 71 24.08 -3.84 0.29
CA ALA A 71 23.22 -3.60 -0.86
C ALA A 71 23.48 -2.24 -1.50
N GLU A 72 23.75 -1.21 -0.69
CA GLU A 72 24.17 0.11 -1.17
C GLU A 72 25.55 0.07 -1.84
N ALA A 73 26.54 -0.57 -1.19
CA ALA A 73 27.89 -0.69 -1.74
C ALA A 73 27.95 -1.46 -3.08
N HIS A 74 27.04 -2.42 -3.27
CA HIS A 74 26.95 -3.25 -4.49
C HIS A 74 25.75 -2.89 -5.38
N HIS A 75 25.18 -1.68 -5.23
CA HIS A 75 23.94 -1.30 -5.89
C HIS A 75 23.98 -1.51 -7.43
N GLU A 76 25.03 -1.05 -8.10
CA GLU A 76 25.16 -1.18 -9.56
C GLU A 76 25.26 -2.63 -10.03
N GLU A 77 25.94 -3.48 -9.27
CA GLU A 77 26.14 -4.89 -9.58
C GLU A 77 24.80 -5.63 -9.45
N ILE A 78 24.08 -5.39 -8.35
CA ILE A 78 22.74 -5.94 -8.10
C ILE A 78 21.78 -5.47 -9.19
N GLU A 79 21.80 -4.19 -9.57
CA GLU A 79 20.93 -3.64 -10.61
C GLU A 79 21.16 -4.33 -11.97
N LYS A 80 22.42 -4.52 -12.36
CA LYS A 80 22.77 -5.23 -13.60
C LYS A 80 22.31 -6.69 -13.57
N ALA A 81 22.58 -7.38 -12.46
CA ALA A 81 22.19 -8.78 -12.28
C ALA A 81 20.67 -8.97 -12.36
N VAL A 82 19.90 -8.12 -11.68
CA VAL A 82 18.43 -8.20 -11.68
C VAL A 82 17.86 -7.89 -13.06
N LYS A 83 18.38 -6.86 -13.75
CA LYS A 83 17.95 -6.56 -15.13
C LYS A 83 18.21 -7.74 -16.06
N ALA A 84 19.39 -8.35 -15.98
CA ALA A 84 19.74 -9.52 -16.78
C ALA A 84 18.84 -10.71 -16.45
N PHE A 85 18.62 -11.01 -15.17
CA PHE A 85 17.73 -12.08 -14.72
C PHE A 85 16.30 -11.91 -15.23
N CYS A 86 15.72 -10.70 -15.08
CA CYS A 86 14.37 -10.42 -15.55
C CYS A 86 14.25 -10.52 -17.08
N LEU A 87 15.28 -10.06 -17.81
CA LEU A 87 15.32 -10.16 -19.25
C LEU A 87 15.48 -11.61 -19.72
N ASP A 88 16.30 -12.41 -19.07
CA ASP A 88 16.52 -13.78 -19.49
C ASP A 88 15.35 -14.69 -19.11
N LYS A 89 14.93 -14.68 -17.85
CA LYS A 89 13.91 -15.59 -17.32
C LYS A 89 12.49 -15.22 -17.77
N TYR A 90 12.18 -13.93 -17.82
CA TYR A 90 10.82 -13.45 -18.09
C TYR A 90 10.71 -12.68 -19.42
N LYS A 91 11.78 -12.61 -20.22
CA LYS A 91 11.83 -11.87 -21.49
C LYS A 91 11.34 -10.42 -21.34
N THR A 92 11.59 -9.85 -20.17
CA THR A 92 10.97 -8.61 -19.73
C THR A 92 12.04 -7.58 -19.39
N LYS A 93 11.98 -6.43 -20.05
CA LYS A 93 12.79 -5.27 -19.68
C LYS A 93 12.20 -4.65 -18.42
N VAL A 94 13.06 -4.38 -17.43
CA VAL A 94 12.68 -3.77 -16.15
C VAL A 94 13.56 -2.57 -15.83
N LYS A 95 13.02 -1.67 -14.99
CA LYS A 95 13.79 -0.61 -14.34
C LYS A 95 13.74 -0.84 -12.83
N VAL A 96 14.91 -0.86 -12.19
CA VAL A 96 15.04 -0.91 -10.73
C VAL A 96 14.71 0.49 -10.19
N HIS A 97 13.93 0.53 -9.12
CA HIS A 97 13.54 1.76 -8.43
C HIS A 97 14.12 1.87 -7.03
N ASN A 98 14.25 0.74 -6.34
CA ASN A 98 14.76 0.71 -4.98
C ASN A 98 15.44 -0.63 -4.70
N ILE A 99 16.51 -0.60 -3.91
CA ILE A 99 17.21 -1.77 -3.39
C ILE A 99 17.30 -1.58 -1.88
N VAL A 100 16.79 -2.53 -1.11
CA VAL A 100 16.83 -2.48 0.35
C VAL A 100 17.45 -3.72 0.93
N GLY A 101 18.17 -3.56 2.04
CA GLY A 101 18.61 -4.69 2.86
C GLY A 101 17.40 -5.44 3.44
N ALA A 102 17.47 -6.75 3.41
CA ALA A 102 16.56 -7.68 4.08
C ALA A 102 17.37 -8.64 4.96
N LEU A 103 16.73 -9.41 5.84
CA LEU A 103 17.42 -10.41 6.65
C LEU A 103 18.26 -11.35 5.76
N ASN A 104 19.59 -11.27 5.90
CA ASN A 104 20.58 -12.02 5.12
C ASN A 104 20.47 -11.90 3.59
N ALA A 105 19.82 -10.86 3.06
CA ALA A 105 19.60 -10.68 1.63
C ALA A 105 19.42 -9.19 1.25
N ALA A 106 19.24 -8.93 -0.04
CA ALA A 106 18.74 -7.66 -0.55
C ALA A 106 17.42 -7.89 -1.30
N SER A 107 16.44 -7.02 -1.09
CA SER A 107 15.18 -6.99 -1.83
C SER A 107 15.22 -5.88 -2.88
N VAL A 108 14.87 -6.22 -4.11
CA VAL A 108 14.96 -5.30 -5.26
C VAL A 108 13.57 -5.05 -5.82
N PHE A 109 13.17 -3.78 -5.85
CA PHE A 109 11.89 -3.35 -6.38
C PHE A 109 12.05 -2.91 -7.83
N VAL A 110 11.32 -3.59 -8.72
CA VAL A 110 11.39 -3.35 -10.15
C VAL A 110 10.03 -2.96 -10.71
N ARG A 111 10.04 -2.10 -11.74
CA ARG A 111 8.88 -1.91 -12.61
C ARG A 111 9.15 -2.53 -13.98
N HIS A 112 8.07 -2.94 -14.63
CA HIS A 112 8.11 -3.24 -16.05
C HIS A 112 8.46 -1.97 -16.85
N TRP A 113 9.40 -2.10 -17.79
CA TRP A 113 9.81 -0.99 -18.65
C TRP A 113 9.03 -1.02 -19.97
N ARG A 114 8.19 -0.01 -20.18
CA ARG A 114 7.60 0.30 -21.49
C ARG A 114 8.01 1.71 -21.86
N LYS A 115 8.39 1.91 -23.13
CA LYS A 115 8.39 3.27 -23.69
C LYS A 115 6.98 3.81 -23.50
N LYS A 116 6.85 4.98 -22.89
CA LYS A 116 5.58 5.71 -22.93
C LYS A 116 5.25 5.90 -24.41
N ALA A 117 4.23 5.18 -24.88
CA ALA A 117 3.56 5.57 -26.09
C ALA A 117 2.80 6.85 -25.69
N TYR A 118 3.29 7.99 -26.16
CA TYR A 118 2.49 9.20 -26.13
C TYR A 118 1.34 8.95 -27.12
N CYS A 119 0.11 8.89 -26.59
CA CYS A 119 -1.10 8.98 -27.39
C CYS A 119 -1.42 10.46 -27.63
#